data_AF-A0A8X6RTS9-F1
#
_entry.id   AF-A0A8X6RTS9-F1
#
_cell.length_a   1.000
_cell.length_b   1.000
_cell.length_c   1.000
_cell.angle_alpha   90.00
_cell.angle_beta   90.00
_cell.angle_gamma   90.00
#
_symmetry.space_group_name_H-M   'P 1'
#
loop_
_entity.id
_entity.type
_entity.pdbx_description
1 polymer ?
#
loop_
_entity_poly.entity_id
_entity_poly.type
_entity_poly.pdbx_seq_one_letter_code
_entity_poly.pdbx_strand_id
1 'polypeptide(L)'
;MYAEFTCMLGTAKIKTTTYPKSNGIVERFHQHVKSAIKAHENDTWSEIVPIILLGIRTTVKEDLQSSCAEIVYGANLRLPSKMVDVSSIPFCDNNFITNH
;
A
#
# COMPACT_ATOMS: atom_id res chain seq x y z
N MET A 1 -1.86 -25.33 19.71
CA MET A 1 -2.05 -24.88 18.32
C MET A 1 -1.15 -23.70 17.92
N TYR A 2 -1.41 -22.42 18.29
CA TYR A 2 -0.55 -21.31 17.82
C TYR A 2 0.90 -21.34 18.39
N ALA A 3 1.06 -21.70 19.67
CA ALA A 3 2.39 -21.76 20.31
C ALA A 3 3.28 -22.89 19.71
N GLU A 4 2.68 -24.02 19.38
CA GLU A 4 3.37 -25.15 18.73
C GLU A 4 3.83 -24.78 17.32
N PHE A 5 2.99 -24.05 16.57
CA PHE A 5 3.34 -23.56 15.25
C PHE A 5 4.51 -22.56 15.27
N THR A 6 4.51 -21.62 16.22
CA THR A 6 5.66 -20.69 16.38
C THR A 6 6.94 -21.42 16.78
N CYS A 7 6.83 -22.49 17.58
CA CYS A 7 7.97 -23.33 17.94
C CYS A 7 8.53 -24.09 16.72
N MET A 8 7.64 -24.67 15.91
CA MET A 8 8.01 -25.39 14.69
C MET A 8 8.72 -24.49 13.67
N LEU A 9 8.29 -23.23 13.54
CA LEU A 9 8.90 -22.23 12.66
C LEU A 9 10.13 -21.55 13.27
N GLY A 10 10.54 -21.90 14.50
CA GLY A 10 11.64 -21.23 15.21
C GLY A 10 11.38 -19.75 15.52
N THR A 11 10.12 -19.32 15.51
CA THR A 11 9.74 -17.91 15.70
C THR A 11 9.51 -17.61 17.17
N ALA A 12 10.21 -16.60 17.71
CA ALA A 12 10.00 -16.14 19.07
C ALA A 12 8.69 -15.35 19.19
N LYS A 13 7.75 -15.84 20.01
CA LYS A 13 6.53 -15.10 20.34
C LYS A 13 6.85 -13.99 21.34
N ILE A 14 6.89 -12.75 20.87
CA ILE A 14 7.01 -11.57 21.75
C ILE A 14 5.62 -11.22 22.27
N LYS A 15 5.41 -11.32 23.59
CA LYS A 15 4.20 -10.81 24.24
C LYS A 15 4.36 -9.31 24.44
N THR A 16 3.59 -8.53 23.69
CA THR A 16 3.46 -7.10 23.88
C THR A 16 2.65 -6.84 25.16
N THR A 17 3.23 -6.10 26.14
CA THR A 17 2.50 -5.59 27.31
C THR A 17 1.51 -4.50 26.86
N THR A 18 0.74 -3.86 27.75
CA THR A 18 -0.43 -3.05 27.35
C THR A 18 -0.11 -1.85 26.42
N TYR A 19 1.14 -1.37 26.30
CA TYR A 19 1.48 -0.19 25.45
C TYR A 19 2.90 -0.14 24.82
N PRO A 20 3.34 -1.12 24.02
CA PRO A 20 4.61 -1.05 23.32
C PRO A 20 4.50 -0.24 22.03
N LYS A 21 5.53 0.57 21.76
CA LYS A 21 5.70 1.40 20.55
C LYS A 21 5.53 0.62 19.23
N SER A 22 5.80 -0.69 19.24
CA SER A 22 5.58 -1.60 18.10
C SER A 22 4.10 -1.77 17.74
N ASN A 23 3.19 -1.71 18.71
CA ASN A 23 1.75 -1.80 18.45
C ASN A 23 1.29 -0.57 17.68
N GLY A 24 1.77 0.62 18.04
CA GLY A 24 1.35 1.86 17.39
C GLY A 24 1.71 1.94 15.89
N ILE A 25 2.83 1.36 15.45
CA ILE A 25 3.17 1.32 14.01
C ILE A 25 2.21 0.40 13.26
N VAL A 26 1.95 -0.80 13.81
CA VAL A 26 1.04 -1.78 13.23
C VAL A 26 -0.40 -1.26 13.22
N GLU A 27 -0.84 -0.61 14.30
CA GLU A 27 -2.16 0.00 14.42
C GLU A 27 -2.34 1.13 13.40
N ARG A 28 -1.38 2.05 13.26
CA ARG A 28 -1.43 3.11 12.23
C ARG A 28 -1.42 2.56 10.81
N PHE A 29 -0.66 1.48 10.57
CA PHE A 29 -0.68 0.79 9.28
C PHE A 29 -2.07 0.18 9.01
N HIS A 30 -2.64 -0.52 10.00
CA HIS A 30 -3.99 -1.08 9.88
C HIS A 30 -5.05 0.00 9.71
N GLN A 31 -4.91 1.16 10.34
CA GLN A 31 -5.83 2.30 10.15
C GLN A 31 -5.80 2.79 8.70
N HIS A 32 -4.62 2.99 8.11
CA HIS A 32 -4.50 3.37 6.69
C HIS A 32 -5.16 2.35 5.75
N VAL A 33 -4.86 1.06 5.95
CA VAL A 33 -5.44 -0.01 5.12
C VAL A 33 -6.96 -0.03 5.25
N LYS A 34 -7.50 0.07 6.47
CA LYS A 34 -8.94 0.10 6.71
C LYS A 34 -9.60 1.32 6.07
N SER A 35 -8.97 2.50 6.14
CA SER A 35 -9.48 3.72 5.49
C SER A 35 -9.49 3.59 3.97
N ALA A 36 -8.43 3.04 3.38
CA ALA A 36 -8.38 2.77 1.95
C ALA A 36 -9.46 1.77 1.52
N ILE A 37 -9.64 0.67 2.27
CA ILE A 37 -10.72 -0.30 2.00
C ILE A 37 -12.09 0.38 2.10
N LYS A 38 -12.34 1.20 3.14
CA LYS A 38 -13.61 1.92 3.30
C LYS A 38 -13.90 2.92 2.19
N ALA A 39 -12.86 3.50 1.57
CA ALA A 39 -13.03 4.39 0.43
C ALA A 39 -13.55 3.66 -0.83
N HIS A 40 -13.46 2.32 -0.84
CA HIS A 40 -14.04 1.48 -1.88
C HIS A 40 -15.38 0.90 -1.36
N GLU A 41 -16.48 1.52 -1.80
CA GLU A 41 -17.85 1.27 -1.30
C GLU A 41 -18.49 -0.06 -1.81
N ASN A 42 -17.68 -1.01 -2.29
CA ASN A 42 -18.15 -2.21 -3.00
C ASN A 42 -17.88 -3.53 -2.24
N ASP A 43 -18.74 -4.52 -2.48
CA ASP A 43 -18.63 -5.89 -1.94
C ASP A 43 -17.37 -6.66 -2.41
N THR A 44 -16.65 -6.14 -3.42
CA THR A 44 -15.40 -6.71 -3.96
C THR A 44 -14.15 -6.20 -3.24
N TRP A 45 -14.27 -5.76 -1.99
CA TRP A 45 -13.16 -5.20 -1.21
C TRP A 45 -11.92 -6.12 -1.17
N SER A 46 -12.11 -7.44 -1.22
CA SER A 46 -11.03 -8.44 -1.24
C SER A 46 -10.18 -8.37 -2.51
N GLU A 47 -10.79 -8.04 -3.66
CA GLU A 47 -10.12 -7.92 -4.95
C GLU A 47 -9.26 -6.66 -5.04
N ILE A 48 -9.62 -5.62 -4.28
CA ILE A 48 -8.88 -4.34 -4.27
C ILE A 48 -7.75 -4.32 -3.22
N VAL A 49 -7.76 -5.22 -2.23
CA VAL A 49 -6.69 -5.31 -1.21
C VAL A 49 -5.29 -5.39 -1.83
N PRO A 50 -5.01 -6.25 -2.83
CA PRO A 50 -3.69 -6.29 -3.47
C PRO A 50 -3.27 -4.95 -4.08
N ILE A 51 -4.22 -4.21 -4.67
CA ILE A 51 -3.98 -2.90 -5.29
C ILE A 51 -3.67 -1.85 -4.23
N ILE A 52 -4.45 -1.82 -3.14
CA ILE A 52 -4.22 -0.91 -1.99
C ILE A 52 -2.83 -1.17 -1.38
N LEU A 53 -2.49 -2.43 -1.14
CA LEU A 53 -1.19 -2.82 -0.60
C LEU A 53 -0.04 -2.47 -1.54
N LEU A 54 -0.24 -2.63 -2.85
CA LEU A 54 0.73 -2.22 -3.85
C LEU A 54 0.96 -0.71 -3.80
N GLY A 55 -0.12 0.08 -3.78
CA GLY A 55 -0.06 1.53 -3.62
C GLY A 55 0.77 1.92 -2.39
N ILE A 56 0.40 1.43 -1.22
CA ILE A 56 1.11 1.70 0.04
C ILE A 56 2.59 1.32 -0.02
N ARG A 57 2.95 0.23 -0.72
CA ARG A 57 4.35 -0.20 -0.84
C ARG A 57 5.17 0.69 -1.77
N THR A 58 4.54 1.26 -2.80
CA THR A 58 5.23 2.09 -3.79
C THR A 58 5.20 3.58 -3.51
N THR A 59 4.30 4.05 -2.64
CA THR A 59 4.26 5.45 -2.22
C THR A 59 5.50 5.78 -1.39
N VAL A 60 6.20 6.85 -1.78
CA VAL A 60 7.32 7.39 -1.01
C VAL A 60 6.79 7.96 0.30
N LYS A 61 7.33 7.51 1.43
CA LYS A 61 6.96 8.06 2.73
C LYS A 61 7.91 9.21 3.06
N GLU A 62 7.38 10.43 3.21
CA GLU A 62 8.18 11.63 3.45
C GLU A 62 9.09 11.51 4.69
N ASP A 63 8.60 10.89 5.77
CA ASP A 63 9.40 10.64 6.98
C ASP A 63 10.66 9.79 6.72
N LEU A 64 10.60 8.91 5.72
CA LEU A 64 11.66 7.95 5.40
C LEU A 64 12.45 8.36 4.15
N GLN A 65 12.00 9.39 3.42
CA GLN A 65 12.52 9.81 2.10
C GLN A 65 12.65 8.64 1.10
N SER A 66 11.87 7.58 1.29
CA SER A 66 11.93 6.35 0.51
C SER A 66 10.61 5.59 0.61
N SER A 67 10.32 4.75 -0.39
CA SER A 67 9.16 3.84 -0.39
C SER A 67 9.49 2.51 0.30
N CYS A 68 8.46 1.83 0.81
CA CYS A 68 8.65 0.51 1.42
C CYS A 68 9.24 -0.51 0.42
N ALA A 69 8.87 -0.42 -0.87
CA ALA A 69 9.40 -1.27 -1.91
C ALA A 69 10.91 -1.02 -2.13
N GLU A 70 11.36 0.23 -2.12
CA GLU A 70 12.79 0.56 -2.23
C GLU A 70 13.58 0.07 -1.01
N ILE A 71 13.04 0.22 0.19
CA ILE A 71 13.74 -0.24 1.42
C ILE A 71 13.91 -1.76 1.41
N VAL A 72 12.90 -2.51 0.94
CA VAL A 72 12.91 -3.98 0.95
C VAL A 72 13.73 -4.56 -0.21
N TYR A 73 13.59 -4.00 -1.41
CA TYR A 73 14.17 -4.57 -2.63
C TYR A 73 15.38 -3.79 -3.16
N GLY A 74 15.70 -2.63 -2.59
CA GLY A 74 16.77 -1.75 -3.06
C GLY A 74 16.47 -1.03 -4.38
N ALA A 75 15.24 -1.12 -4.88
CA ALA A 75 14.85 -0.56 -6.18
C ALA A 75 13.38 -0.10 -6.20
N ASN A 76 13.09 0.87 -7.07
CA ASN A 76 11.73 1.32 -7.33
C ASN A 76 10.93 0.24 -8.07
N LEU A 77 9.79 -0.15 -7.51
CA LEU A 77 8.91 -1.12 -8.16
C LEU A 77 8.21 -0.48 -9.37
N ARG A 78 8.30 -1.14 -10.54
CA ARG A 78 7.60 -0.69 -11.75
C ARG A 78 6.12 -1.06 -11.64
N LEU A 79 5.26 -0.07 -11.45
CA LEU A 79 3.82 -0.23 -11.41
C LEU A 79 3.27 -0.48 -12.82
N PRO A 80 2.20 -1.29 -12.99
CA PRO A 80 1.50 -1.43 -14.27
C PRO A 80 1.07 -0.09 -14.88
N SER A 81 0.68 0.87 -14.04
CA SER A 81 0.35 2.24 -14.47
C SER A 81 1.53 3.03 -15.04
N LYS A 82 2.78 2.70 -14.66
CA LYS A 82 4.02 3.28 -15.22
C LYS A 82 4.51 2.54 -16.48
N MET A 83 3.82 1.48 -16.91
CA MET A 83 4.17 0.73 -18.12
C MET A 83 3.45 1.27 -19.35
N VAL A 84 2.38 2.05 -19.18
CA VAL A 84 1.69 2.75 -20.26
C VAL A 84 2.54 3.96 -20.64
N ASP A 85 3.10 3.95 -21.85
CA ASP A 85 3.78 5.10 -22.40
C ASP A 85 2.72 6.17 -22.72
N VAL A 86 2.79 7.32 -22.05
CA VAL A 86 1.82 8.42 -22.22
C VAL A 86 1.94 9.04 -23.63
N SER A 87 2.96 8.65 -24.40
CA SER A 87 3.16 9.06 -25.80
C SER A 87 2.08 8.55 -26.76
N SER A 88 1.27 7.55 -26.39
CA SER A 88 0.20 7.00 -27.24
C SER A 88 -1.22 7.34 -26.78
N ILE A 89 -1.38 8.19 -25.75
CA ILE A 89 -2.69 8.77 -25.45
C ILE A 89 -2.82 9.97 -26.40
N PRO A 90 -3.66 9.92 -27.45
CA PRO A 90 -3.95 11.13 -28.20
C PRO A 90 -4.48 12.14 -27.18
N PHE A 91 -3.82 13.30 -27.10
CA PHE A 91 -4.36 14.46 -26.42
C PHE A 91 -5.82 14.58 -26.86
N CYS A 92 -6.77 14.31 -25.97
CA CYS A 92 -8.13 14.72 -26.22
C CYS A 92 -8.08 16.24 -26.33
N ASP A 93 -8.22 16.74 -27.56
CA ASP A 93 -8.26 18.15 -27.88
C ASP A 93 -9.17 18.86 -26.89
N ASN A 94 -8.58 19.77 -26.11
CA ASN A 94 -9.31 20.76 -25.35
C ASN A 94 -9.93 21.77 -26.33
N ASN A 95 -10.93 21.33 -27.10
CA ASN A 95 -11.81 22.21 -27.85
C ASN A 95 -13.17 22.29 -27.14
N PHE A 96 -13.15 22.66 -25.86
CA PHE A 96 -14.31 23.29 -25.22
C PHE A 96 -14.29 24.77 -25.58
N ILE A 97 -14.82 25.06 -26.76
CA ILE A 97 -15.57 26.27 -27.14
C ILE A 97 -15.07 27.59 -26.51
N THR A 98 -14.11 28.23 -27.17
CA THR A 98 -14.23 29.67 -27.39
C THR A 98 -15.32 29.90 -28.43
N ASN A 99 -16.47 30.47 -28.03
CA ASN A 99 -17.20 31.52 -28.75
C ASN A 99 -18.63 31.70 -28.19
N HIS A 100 -18.87 32.94 -27.75
CA HIS A 100 -20.13 33.67 -27.54
C HIS A 100 -20.75 33.69 -26.13
#